data_AF-A0A2E6EM94-F1
#
_entry.id   AF-A0A2E6EM94-F1
#
_cell.length_a   1.000
_cell.length_b   1.000
_cell.length_c   1.000
_cell.angle_alpha   90.00
_cell.angle_beta   90.00
_cell.angle_gamma   90.00
#
_symmetry.space_group_name_H-M   'P 1'
#
loop_
_entity.id
_entity.type
_entity.pdbx_description
1 polymer ?
#
loop_
_entity_poly.entity_id
_entity_poly.type
_entity_poly.pdbx_seq_one_letter_code
_entity_poly.pdbx_strand_id
1 'polypeptide(L)'
;MITLSACRSNSESPTPVSETPAEQGSSNEDEAGNEDGDASGQDDANNQDEEDLGAPQPSGGACTPSMELSCGTSVTGDTSESGSESIIDRYACTTWNATGPELAYSFTAEESGSVAAVLAEVEAGQDLDVYVMEDLAQGCHSDGCVAFGDLEAIFDVVAGSTYYVVIDGYVGAAGSFVLELECAASVPGDDDDSGPEDDGLATQPSEDCDDGLDNDGDGVADCGDSDCVADINCTSGVCSADGSLSEGASISGTNDASGSTSVMNTYNCQPNWNESGPEYVYQYVAATNGQVSVEINETADELLEYVVGSFDDLDLFVLNGTASCDPGNCVASGDNSVNWYVTAGSAWYIVVDGFEGDVSPYTLSLTVLSSGPAPALTETDCADGLDDDGDSAVDCADSDCASAAPCVAAGDGDDDDSVAGDDDDSVAGDDDDSVAGDDDDSVAGVDAVVAGTGLPASVPPAGNTGTTVVASEVAPAGLITDLDVAIDITHSYMSDLRGVLTSPSGTSVLLFEGLTTCCQNMSNTLFDDEAPAPISSGSPPYTGSFQPLESLSVFDGEDSAGVWTLSVTDSVVGDSGTLDSWSLEFRY
;
A
#
# COMPACT_ATOMS: atom_id res chain seq x y z
N MET A 1 -22.97 9.46 -49.40
CA MET A 1 -23.06 10.25 -50.66
C MET A 1 -22.78 11.71 -50.33
N ILE A 2 -22.38 12.52 -51.32
CA ILE A 2 -22.15 13.98 -51.23
C ILE A 2 -20.98 14.38 -50.30
N THR A 3 -19.81 14.56 -50.93
CA THR A 3 -18.78 15.52 -50.50
C THR A 3 -19.03 16.89 -51.14
N LEU A 4 -18.49 17.96 -50.53
CA LEU A 4 -17.95 19.25 -51.07
C LEU A 4 -17.98 20.27 -49.91
N SER A 5 -16.89 20.94 -49.51
CA SER A 5 -16.12 22.01 -50.19
C SER A 5 -16.90 23.32 -50.41
N ALA A 6 -16.37 24.54 -50.19
CA ALA A 6 -15.16 25.08 -49.54
C ALA A 6 -15.34 26.65 -49.44
N CYS A 7 -14.39 27.59 -49.23
CA CYS A 7 -12.92 27.63 -49.13
C CYS A 7 -12.43 29.06 -48.72
N ARG A 8 -11.37 29.21 -47.88
CA ARG A 8 -10.37 30.33 -47.81
C ARG A 8 -10.89 31.79 -47.61
N SER A 9 -10.14 32.79 -47.10
CA SER A 9 -8.70 33.12 -47.20
C SER A 9 -8.26 34.26 -46.25
N ASN A 10 -6.93 34.39 -45.99
CA ASN A 10 -6.12 35.65 -45.84
C ASN A 10 -6.53 36.77 -44.83
N SER A 11 -5.63 37.63 -44.33
CA SER A 11 -4.15 37.60 -44.10
C SER A 11 -3.71 38.81 -43.24
N GLU A 12 -2.47 38.76 -42.72
CA GLU A 12 -1.64 39.90 -42.25
C GLU A 12 -1.95 40.62 -40.91
N SER A 13 -0.85 41.15 -40.33
CA SER A 13 -0.69 42.01 -39.14
C SER A 13 0.11 43.28 -39.61
N PRO A 14 0.63 44.25 -38.82
CA PRO A 14 0.58 44.46 -37.36
C PRO A 14 0.44 45.93 -36.82
N THR A 15 -0.01 46.08 -35.57
CA THR A 15 0.40 47.16 -34.60
C THR A 15 -0.03 48.65 -34.89
N PRO A 16 0.43 49.73 -34.18
CA PRO A 16 -0.42 50.39 -33.16
C PRO A 16 -0.45 51.95 -33.20
N VAL A 17 -1.25 52.61 -32.33
CA VAL A 17 -1.19 54.08 -32.09
C VAL A 17 -1.62 54.46 -30.64
N SER A 18 -1.21 55.63 -30.14
CA SER A 18 -1.41 56.19 -28.80
C SER A 18 -1.82 57.69 -28.78
N GLU A 19 -1.92 58.30 -27.59
CA GLU A 19 -1.76 59.74 -27.23
C GLU A 19 -2.97 60.68 -26.89
N THR A 20 -3.17 60.94 -25.58
CA THR A 20 -3.30 62.30 -24.91
C THR A 20 -4.53 63.24 -25.18
N PRO A 21 -4.68 64.46 -24.55
CA PRO A 21 -4.32 64.97 -23.18
C PRO A 21 -5.37 65.86 -22.41
N ALA A 22 -5.22 65.93 -21.07
CA ALA A 22 -5.22 67.06 -20.08
C ALA A 22 -6.10 68.36 -20.15
N GLU A 23 -6.49 68.87 -18.95
CA GLU A 23 -6.40 70.29 -18.46
C GLU A 23 -6.46 70.34 -16.89
N GLN A 24 -5.51 70.99 -16.18
CA GLN A 24 -5.55 72.32 -15.46
C GLN A 24 -6.60 72.51 -14.32
N GLY A 25 -6.32 73.09 -13.13
CA GLY A 25 -5.05 73.54 -12.47
C GLY A 25 -5.26 74.57 -11.31
N SER A 26 -4.22 74.89 -10.52
CA SER A 26 -4.10 76.05 -9.55
C SER A 26 -4.89 75.97 -8.21
N SER A 27 -4.47 76.50 -7.03
CA SER A 27 -3.17 77.02 -6.51
C SER A 27 -3.23 77.47 -5.01
N ASN A 28 -2.04 77.68 -4.40
CA ASN A 28 -1.69 78.50 -3.20
C ASN A 28 -1.54 77.85 -1.80
N GLU A 29 -0.63 78.46 -1.04
CA GLU A 29 -0.07 78.12 0.28
C GLU A 29 -0.38 79.24 1.30
N ASP A 30 -0.21 79.01 2.63
CA ASP A 30 0.49 79.91 3.60
C ASP A 30 0.36 79.46 5.09
N GLU A 31 1.15 80.08 5.98
CA GLU A 31 1.66 79.52 7.25
C GLU A 31 0.84 79.73 8.58
N ALA A 32 0.95 78.71 9.47
CA ALA A 32 1.30 78.71 10.92
C ALA A 32 0.57 79.51 12.05
N GLY A 33 0.33 78.78 13.17
CA GLY A 33 0.40 79.25 14.58
C GLY A 33 -0.89 79.76 15.26
N ASN A 34 -1.02 79.83 16.60
CA ASN A 34 -0.33 79.17 17.74
C ASN A 34 -1.13 79.37 19.07
N GLU A 35 -0.85 78.58 20.11
CA GLU A 35 -1.13 78.76 21.57
C GLU A 35 -2.57 78.60 22.18
N ASP A 36 -2.62 77.67 23.15
CA ASP A 36 -3.23 77.68 24.50
C ASP A 36 -4.75 77.74 24.79
N GLY A 37 -5.20 76.80 25.66
CA GLY A 37 -6.57 76.71 26.22
C GLY A 37 -6.81 75.54 27.19
N ASP A 38 -6.17 75.54 28.36
CA ASP A 38 -6.26 74.50 29.42
C ASP A 38 -7.63 74.45 30.17
N ALA A 39 -8.22 73.25 30.35
CA ALA A 39 -8.70 72.71 31.65
C ALA A 39 -9.56 71.41 31.60
N SER A 40 -9.07 70.35 32.26
CA SER A 40 -9.80 69.28 33.01
C SER A 40 -10.68 68.20 32.33
N GLY A 41 -10.46 66.93 32.74
CA GLY A 41 -11.23 65.71 32.41
C GLY A 41 -10.36 64.68 31.65
N GLN A 42 -9.82 63.58 32.20
CA GLN A 42 -10.43 62.41 32.87
C GLN A 42 -11.44 61.66 31.96
N ASP A 43 -11.26 60.37 31.59
CA ASP A 43 -10.32 59.33 32.07
C ASP A 43 -9.83 58.36 30.96
N ASP A 44 -8.65 57.77 31.19
CA ASP A 44 -8.11 56.45 30.76
C ASP A 44 -7.98 55.97 29.28
N ALA A 45 -7.00 55.05 29.12
CA ALA A 45 -6.76 54.11 28.02
C ALA A 45 -6.45 54.64 26.60
N ASN A 46 -5.17 54.92 26.33
CA ASN A 46 -4.42 54.13 25.33
C ASN A 46 -2.90 54.22 25.60
N ASN A 47 -2.17 53.10 25.56
CA ASN A 47 -0.71 53.08 25.76
C ASN A 47 0.00 52.43 24.57
N GLN A 48 0.75 53.28 23.87
CA GLN A 48 1.97 53.05 23.07
C GLN A 48 2.31 51.64 22.58
N ASP A 49 2.62 51.60 21.29
CA ASP A 49 3.50 50.62 20.64
C ASP A 49 4.85 50.50 21.38
N GLU A 50 5.47 49.31 21.39
CA GLU A 50 6.82 49.03 20.88
C GLU A 50 6.96 47.49 20.66
N GLU A 51 7.96 47.07 19.89
CA GLU A 51 8.21 45.67 19.50
C GLU A 51 8.94 44.89 20.62
N ASP A 52 8.60 43.61 20.85
CA ASP A 52 9.47 42.67 21.57
C ASP A 52 9.46 41.28 20.89
N LEU A 53 10.63 40.64 20.85
CA LEU A 53 10.90 39.33 20.26
C LEU A 53 11.64 38.47 21.28
N GLY A 54 10.93 37.94 22.28
CA GLY A 54 11.57 37.27 23.41
C GLY A 54 10.71 36.33 24.25
N ALA A 55 10.83 35.02 23.97
CA ALA A 55 10.44 33.87 24.80
C ALA A 55 8.93 33.61 25.03
N PRO A 56 8.52 32.33 25.18
CA PRO A 56 7.16 31.99 25.61
C PRO A 56 6.93 32.41 27.06
N GLN A 57 5.69 32.78 27.39
CA GLN A 57 5.21 32.92 28.77
C GLN A 57 4.03 31.95 28.98
N PRO A 58 3.97 31.24 30.12
CA PRO A 58 2.84 30.39 30.43
C PRO A 58 1.66 31.26 30.86
N SER A 59 0.67 31.38 29.99
CA SER A 59 -0.65 31.95 30.29
C SER A 59 -1.65 30.81 30.55
N GLY A 60 -1.33 29.95 31.53
CA GLY A 60 -2.17 28.81 31.89
C GLY A 60 -3.55 29.25 32.38
N GLY A 61 -4.56 29.07 31.52
CA GLY A 61 -5.97 29.14 31.88
C GLY A 61 -6.44 27.82 32.50
N ALA A 62 -7.48 27.88 33.33
CA ALA A 62 -7.97 26.75 34.11
C ALA A 62 -9.51 26.67 34.11
N CYS A 63 -10.07 25.65 33.46
CA CYS A 63 -11.48 25.57 33.13
C CYS A 63 -12.37 24.94 34.21
N THR A 64 -13.68 25.13 34.07
CA THR A 64 -14.72 24.50 34.88
C THR A 64 -15.45 23.42 34.06
N PRO A 65 -15.29 22.11 34.33
CA PRO A 65 -16.02 21.08 33.60
C PRO A 65 -17.54 21.20 33.85
N SER A 66 -18.30 21.22 32.76
CA SER A 66 -19.76 21.33 32.73
C SER A 66 -20.46 20.05 33.24
N MET A 67 -19.91 18.89 32.89
CA MET A 67 -20.36 17.58 33.37
C MET A 67 -19.24 16.53 33.37
N GLU A 68 -19.54 15.39 33.97
CA GLU A 68 -18.69 14.19 33.99
C GLU A 68 -19.11 13.22 32.88
N LEU A 69 -18.14 12.70 32.12
CA LEU A 69 -18.31 11.71 31.05
C LEU A 69 -18.09 10.28 31.56
N SER A 70 -18.38 9.30 30.71
CA SER A 70 -18.03 7.89 30.94
C SER A 70 -17.72 7.22 29.60
N CYS A 71 -17.02 6.09 29.60
CA CYS A 71 -16.75 5.35 28.37
C CYS A 71 -18.05 4.99 27.62
N GLY A 72 -18.08 5.27 26.32
CA GLY A 72 -19.26 5.09 25.47
C GLY A 72 -20.36 6.13 25.67
N THR A 73 -20.07 7.30 26.26
CA THR A 73 -21.03 8.42 26.28
C THR A 73 -20.85 9.36 25.10
N SER A 74 -21.94 9.56 24.36
CA SER A 74 -22.14 10.64 23.39
C SER A 74 -22.88 11.80 24.06
N VAL A 75 -22.41 13.04 23.88
CA VAL A 75 -23.00 14.27 24.43
C VAL A 75 -23.04 15.40 23.41
N THR A 76 -24.22 15.98 23.20
CA THR A 76 -24.37 17.20 22.38
C THR A 76 -23.94 18.43 23.18
N GLY A 77 -23.12 19.30 22.58
CA GLY A 77 -22.69 20.58 23.11
C GLY A 77 -22.85 21.72 22.09
N ASP A 78 -22.64 22.96 22.54
CA ASP A 78 -22.54 24.14 21.69
C ASP A 78 -21.66 25.18 22.38
N THR A 79 -20.47 25.44 21.84
CA THR A 79 -19.54 26.41 22.42
C THR A 79 -20.06 27.85 22.36
N SER A 80 -21.06 28.15 21.52
CA SER A 80 -21.69 29.48 21.45
C SER A 80 -22.76 29.74 22.53
N GLU A 81 -23.20 28.72 23.28
CA GLU A 81 -24.18 28.87 24.36
C GLU A 81 -23.57 29.44 25.66
N SER A 82 -24.44 29.93 26.56
CA SER A 82 -24.04 30.57 27.84
C SER A 82 -23.51 29.61 28.92
N GLY A 83 -23.09 28.40 28.53
CA GLY A 83 -22.43 27.42 29.40
C GLY A 83 -20.91 27.40 29.24
N SER A 84 -20.40 27.88 28.11
CA SER A 84 -18.97 27.92 27.77
C SER A 84 -18.23 29.00 28.55
N GLU A 85 -16.95 28.76 28.79
CA GLU A 85 -16.00 29.76 29.25
C GLU A 85 -15.27 30.36 28.02
N SER A 86 -14.19 31.12 28.22
CA SER A 86 -13.32 31.68 27.16
C SER A 86 -12.10 32.27 27.88
N ILE A 87 -11.23 31.38 28.34
CA ILE A 87 -10.09 31.65 29.24
C ILE A 87 -8.83 30.82 28.93
N ILE A 88 -8.87 29.87 27.99
CA ILE A 88 -7.72 29.07 27.56
C ILE A 88 -7.40 29.34 26.08
N ASP A 89 -6.86 30.52 25.77
CA ASP A 89 -6.46 30.89 24.40
C ASP A 89 -5.44 29.90 23.75
N ARG A 90 -4.73 29.09 24.57
CA ARG A 90 -3.60 28.22 24.19
C ARG A 90 -3.41 27.03 25.16
N TYR A 91 -3.23 25.82 24.62
CA TYR A 91 -2.94 24.58 25.38
C TYR A 91 -1.46 24.18 25.26
N ALA A 92 -0.85 23.60 26.30
CA ALA A 92 0.62 23.40 26.36
C ALA A 92 1.18 22.35 25.38
N CYS A 93 0.33 21.43 24.91
CA CYS A 93 0.62 20.40 23.92
C CYS A 93 0.80 20.94 22.49
N THR A 94 0.24 22.12 22.18
CA THR A 94 0.13 22.63 20.80
C THR A 94 0.68 24.04 20.63
N THR A 95 0.73 24.49 19.37
CA THR A 95 0.95 25.90 19.00
C THR A 95 -0.28 26.58 18.41
N TRP A 96 -1.41 25.86 18.28
CA TRP A 96 -2.68 26.37 17.77
C TRP A 96 -3.22 27.52 18.64
N ASN A 97 -4.13 28.31 18.06
CA ASN A 97 -4.65 29.56 18.62
C ASN A 97 -6.16 29.45 18.85
N ALA A 98 -6.52 28.64 19.83
CA ALA A 98 -7.89 28.40 20.27
C ALA A 98 -8.42 29.58 21.12
N THR A 99 -8.60 30.74 20.50
CA THR A 99 -9.17 31.92 21.17
C THR A 99 -10.70 31.91 21.12
N GLY A 100 -11.29 30.72 21.22
CA GLY A 100 -12.72 30.47 21.15
C GLY A 100 -13.40 30.70 22.51
N PRO A 101 -14.71 30.43 22.59
CA PRO A 101 -15.31 30.01 23.83
C PRO A 101 -15.09 28.51 24.01
N GLU A 102 -14.55 28.10 25.16
CA GLU A 102 -14.26 26.68 25.42
C GLU A 102 -15.36 26.01 26.27
N LEU A 103 -15.72 24.77 25.94
CA LEU A 103 -16.68 23.97 26.71
C LEU A 103 -16.03 22.66 27.17
N ALA A 104 -15.99 22.49 28.49
CA ALA A 104 -15.19 21.47 29.15
C ALA A 104 -16.01 20.35 29.80
N TYR A 105 -15.39 19.17 29.85
CA TYR A 105 -15.93 17.93 30.39
C TYR A 105 -14.86 17.23 31.23
N SER A 106 -15.24 16.57 32.33
CA SER A 106 -14.30 15.77 33.13
C SER A 106 -14.52 14.27 32.91
N PHE A 107 -13.45 13.52 32.76
CA PHE A 107 -13.46 12.07 32.67
C PHE A 107 -12.57 11.50 33.79
N THR A 108 -12.96 10.38 34.40
CA THR A 108 -12.08 9.63 35.30
C THR A 108 -12.05 8.20 34.80
N ALA A 109 -10.87 7.72 34.45
CA ALA A 109 -10.71 6.41 33.84
C ALA A 109 -10.97 5.30 34.88
N GLU A 110 -11.87 4.37 34.60
CA GLU A 110 -12.11 3.22 35.48
C GLU A 110 -10.99 2.15 35.33
N GLU A 111 -10.39 2.08 34.15
CA GLU A 111 -9.34 1.13 33.75
C GLU A 111 -8.20 1.88 33.01
N SER A 112 -7.08 1.22 32.72
CA SER A 112 -5.98 1.81 31.93
C SER A 112 -6.03 1.34 30.48
N GLY A 113 -5.69 2.21 29.54
CA GLY A 113 -5.65 1.93 28.10
C GLY A 113 -5.80 3.19 27.27
N SER A 114 -5.96 3.06 25.95
CA SER A 114 -6.22 4.17 25.05
C SER A 114 -7.71 4.56 25.02
N VAL A 115 -7.98 5.86 24.88
CA VAL A 115 -9.30 6.50 24.80
C VAL A 115 -9.28 7.55 23.69
N ALA A 116 -10.32 7.58 22.86
CA ALA A 116 -10.53 8.59 21.83
C ALA A 116 -11.65 9.55 22.25
N ALA A 117 -11.41 10.85 22.06
CA ALA A 117 -12.42 11.90 22.17
C ALA A 117 -12.72 12.44 20.76
N VAL A 118 -13.90 12.12 20.23
CA VAL A 118 -14.27 12.34 18.83
C VAL A 118 -15.35 13.43 18.72
N LEU A 119 -15.19 14.35 17.77
CA LEU A 119 -16.15 15.39 17.42
C LEU A 119 -16.93 15.03 16.15
N ALA A 120 -18.24 14.90 16.30
CA ALA A 120 -19.22 14.66 15.25
C ALA A 120 -20.26 15.81 15.16
N GLU A 121 -21.05 15.83 14.09
CA GLU A 121 -22.10 16.82 13.81
C GLU A 121 -21.66 18.31 13.86
N VAL A 122 -20.36 18.59 13.67
CA VAL A 122 -19.82 19.97 13.52
C VAL A 122 -20.32 20.56 12.18
N GLU A 123 -20.90 21.76 12.21
CA GLU A 123 -21.51 22.38 11.02
C GLU A 123 -20.47 23.11 10.15
N ALA A 124 -20.60 22.99 8.83
CA ALA A 124 -19.59 23.46 7.87
C ALA A 124 -19.24 24.96 8.02
N GLY A 125 -17.97 25.25 8.37
CA GLY A 125 -17.47 26.59 8.65
C GLY A 125 -17.47 26.97 10.13
N GLN A 126 -17.80 26.03 11.02
CA GLN A 126 -17.23 25.96 12.37
C GLN A 126 -15.83 25.35 12.28
N ASP A 127 -14.98 25.68 13.25
CA ASP A 127 -13.53 25.43 13.27
C ASP A 127 -13.21 25.08 14.74
N LEU A 128 -13.63 23.88 15.15
CA LEU A 128 -13.68 23.42 16.55
C LEU A 128 -12.72 22.26 16.75
N ASP A 129 -11.73 22.47 17.60
CA ASP A 129 -10.73 21.48 17.97
C ASP A 129 -11.13 20.73 19.26
N VAL A 130 -10.54 19.56 19.48
CA VAL A 130 -10.58 18.83 20.76
C VAL A 130 -9.21 18.85 21.46
N TYR A 131 -9.22 19.19 22.76
CA TYR A 131 -8.04 19.26 23.63
C TYR A 131 -8.23 18.39 24.87
N VAL A 132 -7.19 17.63 25.26
CA VAL A 132 -7.25 16.71 26.42
C VAL A 132 -6.15 17.03 27.44
N MET A 133 -6.51 17.17 28.71
CA MET A 133 -5.62 17.52 29.82
C MET A 133 -5.68 16.51 30.97
N GLU A 134 -4.54 16.07 31.50
CA GLU A 134 -4.45 15.29 32.75
C GLU A 134 -4.55 16.21 33.99
N ASP A 135 -5.23 15.78 35.07
CA ASP A 135 -5.16 16.46 36.36
C ASP A 135 -3.79 16.27 37.04
N LEU A 136 -2.84 17.15 36.71
CA LEU A 136 -1.54 17.27 37.37
C LEU A 136 -1.64 17.85 38.81
N ALA A 137 -2.67 17.47 39.56
CA ALA A 137 -3.13 18.01 40.83
C ALA A 137 -3.42 19.53 40.82
N GLN A 138 -3.96 20.02 39.69
CA GLN A 138 -4.31 21.42 39.44
C GLN A 138 -5.77 21.60 38.97
N GLY A 139 -6.51 20.52 38.73
CA GLY A 139 -7.78 20.51 38.00
C GLY A 139 -7.55 20.68 36.49
N CYS A 140 -8.60 21.07 35.76
CA CYS A 140 -8.46 21.45 34.36
C CYS A 140 -7.52 22.65 34.24
N HIS A 141 -6.32 22.44 33.72
CA HIS A 141 -5.30 23.48 33.58
C HIS A 141 -4.48 23.21 32.32
N SER A 142 -4.35 24.21 31.45
CA SER A 142 -3.74 24.09 30.11
C SER A 142 -2.30 23.60 30.07
N ASP A 143 -1.53 23.82 31.14
CA ASP A 143 -0.18 23.21 31.34
C ASP A 143 -0.20 21.67 31.38
N GLY A 144 -1.35 21.04 31.63
CA GLY A 144 -1.54 19.59 31.70
C GLY A 144 -2.03 18.94 30.40
N CYS A 145 -2.01 19.66 29.27
CA CYS A 145 -2.46 19.08 27.99
C CYS A 145 -1.56 17.92 27.55
N VAL A 146 -2.18 16.77 27.27
CA VAL A 146 -1.52 15.52 26.85
C VAL A 146 -1.79 15.18 25.38
N ALA A 147 -2.98 15.50 24.85
CA ALA A 147 -3.35 15.25 23.46
C ALA A 147 -4.25 16.37 22.91
N PHE A 148 -4.30 16.50 21.59
CA PHE A 148 -5.17 17.43 20.87
C PHE A 148 -5.36 16.98 19.42
N GLY A 149 -6.41 17.48 18.76
CA GLY A 149 -6.59 17.35 17.32
C GLY A 149 -7.80 18.15 16.82
N ASP A 150 -8.07 18.03 15.53
CA ASP A 150 -9.16 18.70 14.81
C ASP A 150 -10.50 18.04 15.20
N LEU A 151 -10.86 16.93 14.56
CA LEU A 151 -12.07 16.16 14.91
C LEU A 151 -11.84 15.01 15.91
N GLU A 152 -10.60 14.69 16.28
CA GLU A 152 -10.30 13.60 17.21
C GLU A 152 -9.03 13.88 18.04
N ALA A 153 -9.03 13.46 19.30
CA ALA A 153 -7.83 13.33 20.12
C ALA A 153 -7.80 11.95 20.80
N ILE A 154 -6.80 11.15 20.47
CA ILE A 154 -6.49 9.85 21.10
C ILE A 154 -5.51 10.09 22.25
N PHE A 155 -5.71 9.44 23.40
CA PHE A 155 -4.86 9.60 24.58
C PHE A 155 -4.87 8.37 25.51
N ASP A 156 -3.71 8.05 26.07
CA ASP A 156 -3.58 7.07 27.14
C ASP A 156 -4.19 7.56 28.45
N VAL A 157 -4.89 6.65 29.13
CA VAL A 157 -5.37 6.86 30.49
C VAL A 157 -4.88 5.82 31.48
N VAL A 158 -4.69 6.26 32.71
CA VAL A 158 -4.35 5.41 33.86
C VAL A 158 -5.56 5.23 34.75
N ALA A 159 -5.87 3.98 35.13
CA ALA A 159 -6.98 3.64 36.02
C ALA A 159 -6.98 4.47 37.31
N GLY A 160 -8.01 5.30 37.49
CA GLY A 160 -8.19 6.20 38.62
C GLY A 160 -7.59 7.61 38.48
N SER A 161 -6.95 7.94 37.35
CA SER A 161 -6.60 9.32 36.98
C SER A 161 -7.81 10.07 36.43
N THR A 162 -7.83 11.40 36.64
CA THR A 162 -8.83 12.30 36.07
C THR A 162 -8.24 13.09 34.92
N TYR A 163 -9.00 13.19 33.84
CA TYR A 163 -8.70 13.92 32.61
C TYR A 163 -9.81 14.93 32.31
N TYR A 164 -9.52 15.91 31.47
CA TYR A 164 -10.47 16.91 31.02
C TYR A 164 -10.43 17.00 29.50
N VAL A 165 -11.59 16.75 28.87
CA VAL A 165 -11.78 16.95 27.42
C VAL A 165 -12.43 18.31 27.24
N VAL A 166 -11.85 19.15 26.40
CA VAL A 166 -12.27 20.54 26.19
C VAL A 166 -12.39 20.81 24.70
N ILE A 167 -13.55 21.31 24.29
CA ILE A 167 -13.87 21.63 22.91
C ILE A 167 -13.83 23.16 22.77
N ASP A 168 -13.04 23.65 21.82
CA ASP A 168 -12.66 25.06 21.73
C ASP A 168 -12.46 25.47 20.25
N GLY A 169 -12.48 26.77 19.95
CA GLY A 169 -12.57 27.27 18.58
C GLY A 169 -11.33 28.02 18.08
N TYR A 170 -10.78 27.60 16.95
CA TYR A 170 -9.65 28.29 16.33
C TYR A 170 -10.02 29.75 15.99
N VAL A 171 -9.17 30.69 16.43
CA VAL A 171 -9.25 32.14 16.18
C VAL A 171 -10.63 32.76 16.51
N GLY A 172 -11.34 32.19 17.50
CA GLY A 172 -12.65 32.71 17.94
C GLY A 172 -13.86 32.09 17.23
N ALA A 173 -13.70 30.94 16.59
CA ALA A 173 -14.81 30.10 16.18
C ALA A 173 -15.66 29.64 17.38
N ALA A 174 -16.92 29.29 17.11
CA ALA A 174 -17.85 28.74 18.08
C ALA A 174 -18.97 27.98 17.34
N GLY A 175 -19.49 26.91 17.92
CA GLY A 175 -20.42 26.04 17.22
C GLY A 175 -20.98 24.87 18.03
N SER A 176 -21.99 24.24 17.43
CA SER A 176 -22.65 23.01 17.89
C SER A 176 -21.83 21.77 17.52
N PHE A 177 -21.79 20.79 18.42
CA PHE A 177 -21.08 19.53 18.21
C PHE A 177 -21.73 18.37 18.97
N VAL A 178 -21.38 17.15 18.59
CA VAL A 178 -21.55 15.93 19.39
C VAL A 178 -20.16 15.43 19.75
N LEU A 179 -19.87 15.32 21.05
CA LEU A 179 -18.64 14.73 21.56
C LEU A 179 -18.92 13.30 21.98
N GLU A 180 -18.21 12.34 21.39
CA GLU A 180 -18.29 10.92 21.74
C GLU A 180 -16.96 10.49 22.38
N LEU A 181 -17.04 9.76 23.50
CA LEU A 181 -15.87 9.29 24.25
C LEU A 181 -15.77 7.77 24.12
N GLU A 182 -14.91 7.31 23.21
CA GLU A 182 -14.68 5.90 22.95
C GLU A 182 -13.53 5.37 23.80
N CYS A 183 -13.71 4.22 24.43
CA CYS A 183 -12.68 3.55 25.21
C CYS A 183 -12.55 2.11 24.71
N ALA A 184 -11.33 1.62 24.57
CA ALA A 184 -11.09 0.20 24.30
C ALA A 184 -11.76 -0.65 25.39
N ALA A 185 -12.74 -1.47 25.01
CA ALA A 185 -13.47 -2.29 25.96
C ALA A 185 -12.61 -3.48 26.41
N SER A 186 -12.11 -3.45 27.65
CA SER A 186 -11.42 -4.61 28.21
C SER A 186 -12.35 -5.83 28.18
N VAL A 187 -11.85 -6.95 27.64
CA VAL A 187 -12.63 -8.19 27.55
C VAL A 187 -12.76 -8.75 28.97
N PRO A 188 -13.96 -8.81 29.58
CA PRO A 188 -14.08 -9.25 30.97
C PRO A 188 -13.77 -10.76 31.04
N GLY A 189 -12.58 -11.08 31.56
CA GLY A 189 -11.90 -12.34 31.30
C GLY A 189 -12.67 -13.63 31.62
N ASP A 190 -12.47 -14.62 30.77
CA ASP A 190 -12.91 -16.02 30.95
C ASP A 190 -11.75 -16.89 31.46
N ASP A 191 -12.06 -18.04 32.08
CA ASP A 191 -11.16 -19.06 32.67
C ASP A 191 -10.14 -18.57 33.74
N ASP A 192 -10.01 -19.12 34.96
CA ASP A 192 -10.13 -20.49 35.51
C ASP A 192 -8.98 -21.46 35.21
N ASP A 193 -7.73 -21.09 35.55
CA ASP A 193 -6.83 -22.04 36.22
C ASP A 193 -5.98 -21.39 37.33
N SER A 194 -5.21 -22.20 38.07
CA SER A 194 -4.99 -22.02 39.51
C SER A 194 -3.53 -22.19 39.99
N GLY A 195 -2.59 -21.60 39.25
CA GLY A 195 -1.22 -21.27 39.70
C GLY A 195 -0.21 -22.43 39.78
N PRO A 196 0.93 -22.30 40.52
CA PRO A 196 1.33 -21.15 41.36
C PRO A 196 2.83 -20.70 41.33
N GLU A 197 3.03 -19.40 41.56
CA GLU A 197 4.24 -18.70 42.12
C GLU A 197 5.60 -18.71 41.37
N ASP A 198 5.99 -17.49 40.95
CA ASP A 198 7.31 -16.83 41.12
C ASP A 198 8.58 -17.43 40.48
N ASP A 199 8.91 -16.96 39.26
CA ASP A 199 10.23 -16.33 39.03
C ASP A 199 10.16 -15.04 38.19
N GLY A 200 10.45 -13.90 38.83
CA GLY A 200 10.40 -12.59 38.17
C GLY A 200 11.58 -12.31 37.22
N LEU A 201 11.30 -12.27 35.92
CA LEU A 201 12.03 -11.42 34.96
C LEU A 201 11.26 -10.11 34.75
N ALA A 202 11.93 -9.09 34.19
CA ALA A 202 11.27 -7.84 33.87
C ALA A 202 10.37 -8.04 32.63
N THR A 203 9.14 -7.56 32.71
CA THR A 203 8.40 -7.15 31.52
C THR A 203 9.18 -6.00 30.88
N GLN A 204 9.48 -6.14 29.60
CA GLN A 204 9.91 -5.04 28.74
C GLN A 204 8.77 -4.01 28.63
N PRO A 205 8.99 -2.79 28.08
CA PRO A 205 7.87 -2.00 27.59
C PRO A 205 7.05 -2.82 26.58
N SER A 206 5.77 -2.52 26.45
CA SER A 206 4.97 -3.03 25.32
C SER A 206 5.49 -2.40 24.03
N GLU A 207 5.55 -3.20 22.98
CA GLU A 207 5.72 -2.71 21.60
C GLU A 207 4.55 -1.80 21.22
N ASP A 208 4.78 -0.89 20.27
CA ASP A 208 3.73 -0.08 19.64
C ASP A 208 3.62 -0.53 18.18
N CYS A 209 2.43 -0.92 17.75
CA CYS A 209 2.31 -1.87 16.62
C CYS A 209 2.12 -1.23 15.24
N ASP A 210 2.23 0.10 15.14
CA ASP A 210 2.12 0.86 13.88
C ASP A 210 3.04 2.10 13.74
N ASP A 211 3.98 2.33 14.67
CA ASP A 211 4.78 3.55 14.71
C ASP A 211 6.08 3.51 13.86
N GLY A 212 6.42 2.34 13.32
CA GLY A 212 7.60 2.10 12.49
C GLY A 212 8.90 1.90 13.26
N LEU A 213 8.85 1.63 14.57
CA LEU A 213 10.01 1.47 15.45
C LEU A 213 10.10 0.08 16.11
N ASP A 214 11.18 -0.10 16.87
CA ASP A 214 11.55 -1.28 17.67
C ASP A 214 11.62 -0.78 19.12
N ASN A 215 10.47 -0.80 19.79
CA ASN A 215 10.23 -0.09 21.07
C ASN A 215 10.56 -0.95 22.31
N ASP A 216 10.49 -2.28 22.21
CA ASP A 216 11.06 -3.26 23.13
C ASP A 216 12.61 -3.34 23.02
N GLY A 217 13.15 -3.30 21.79
CA GLY A 217 14.59 -3.38 21.50
C GLY A 217 15.12 -4.77 21.12
N ASP A 218 14.25 -5.70 20.73
CA ASP A 218 14.54 -7.06 20.23
C ASP A 218 15.14 -7.04 18.81
N GLY A 219 14.69 -6.12 17.96
CA GLY A 219 15.13 -5.96 16.57
C GLY A 219 14.12 -6.36 15.48
N VAL A 220 12.87 -6.68 15.84
CA VAL A 220 11.71 -6.60 14.93
C VAL A 220 10.87 -5.34 15.27
N ALA A 221 9.83 -5.05 14.47
CA ALA A 221 9.06 -3.81 14.52
C ALA A 221 7.63 -4.05 14.00
N ASP A 222 6.66 -3.25 14.44
CA ASP A 222 5.25 -3.27 14.03
C ASP A 222 4.64 -4.69 14.02
N CYS A 223 3.73 -4.98 13.08
CA CYS A 223 3.18 -6.31 12.79
C CYS A 223 4.20 -7.35 12.30
N GLY A 224 5.49 -7.01 12.20
CA GLY A 224 6.57 -7.99 12.08
C GLY A 224 6.90 -8.66 13.41
N ASP A 225 6.65 -7.98 14.54
CA ASP A 225 6.94 -8.49 15.88
C ASP A 225 5.92 -9.54 16.37
N SER A 226 6.39 -10.43 17.24
CA SER A 226 5.62 -11.57 17.75
C SER A 226 4.60 -11.24 18.84
N ASP A 227 4.79 -10.14 19.60
CA ASP A 227 3.84 -9.66 20.61
C ASP A 227 2.74 -8.77 19.96
N CYS A 228 3.00 -8.15 18.80
CA CYS A 228 2.00 -7.43 18.00
C CYS A 228 0.99 -8.33 17.23
N VAL A 229 1.17 -9.66 17.24
CA VAL A 229 0.32 -10.64 16.51
C VAL A 229 -1.16 -10.65 16.92
N ALA A 230 -1.52 -9.99 18.02
CA ALA A 230 -2.89 -9.85 18.51
C ALA A 230 -3.42 -8.41 18.55
N ASP A 231 -2.64 -7.42 18.10
CA ASP A 231 -3.07 -6.02 18.09
C ASP A 231 -4.12 -5.75 17.00
N ILE A 232 -5.02 -4.78 17.22
CA ILE A 232 -6.10 -4.51 16.29
C ILE A 232 -5.63 -3.84 14.99
N ASN A 233 -4.53 -3.10 14.98
CA ASN A 233 -4.00 -2.51 13.75
C ASN A 233 -3.33 -3.60 12.88
N CYS A 234 -2.71 -4.59 13.52
CA CYS A 234 -2.24 -5.81 12.86
C CYS A 234 -3.34 -6.85 12.54
N THR A 235 -4.53 -6.73 13.12
CA THR A 235 -5.67 -7.65 12.90
C THR A 235 -6.76 -7.04 12.00
N SER A 236 -6.77 -5.71 11.82
CA SER A 236 -7.74 -4.97 11.00
C SER A 236 -7.19 -4.50 9.65
N GLY A 237 -5.97 -4.91 9.28
CA GLY A 237 -5.42 -4.81 7.92
C GLY A 237 -6.09 -5.74 6.90
N VAL A 238 -7.36 -6.11 7.12
CA VAL A 238 -8.18 -6.91 6.20
C VAL A 238 -9.50 -6.17 5.98
N CYS A 239 -9.67 -5.64 4.77
CA CYS A 239 -10.92 -5.06 4.32
C CYS A 239 -12.12 -6.00 4.55
N SER A 240 -13.32 -5.43 4.60
CA SER A 240 -14.57 -6.16 4.84
C SER A 240 -15.58 -5.89 3.73
N ALA A 241 -16.58 -6.76 3.54
CA ALA A 241 -17.60 -6.52 2.52
C ALA A 241 -18.74 -5.65 3.06
N ASP A 242 -18.71 -4.38 2.71
CA ASP A 242 -19.72 -3.36 3.03
C ASP A 242 -21.07 -3.68 2.34
N GLY A 243 -20.97 -4.15 1.10
CA GLY A 243 -22.09 -4.44 0.23
C GLY A 243 -22.20 -5.90 -0.19
N SER A 244 -23.30 -6.24 -0.87
CA SER A 244 -23.42 -7.51 -1.59
C SER A 244 -24.07 -7.32 -2.96
N LEU A 245 -23.51 -7.98 -3.96
CA LEU A 245 -23.92 -7.88 -5.37
C LEU A 245 -24.51 -9.22 -5.87
N SER A 246 -25.25 -9.19 -6.98
CA SER A 246 -25.98 -10.36 -7.49
C SER A 246 -26.14 -10.32 -9.01
N GLU A 247 -26.25 -11.50 -9.63
CA GLU A 247 -26.40 -11.63 -11.09
C GLU A 247 -27.62 -10.85 -11.63
N GLY A 248 -27.39 -9.89 -12.51
CA GLY A 248 -28.42 -9.01 -13.07
C GLY A 248 -28.87 -7.88 -12.15
N ALA A 249 -28.15 -7.61 -11.06
CA ALA A 249 -28.35 -6.42 -10.24
C ALA A 249 -27.73 -5.18 -10.92
N SER A 250 -28.35 -4.03 -10.66
CA SER A 250 -27.81 -2.71 -10.94
C SER A 250 -28.15 -1.86 -9.71
N ILE A 251 -27.12 -1.30 -9.08
CA ILE A 251 -27.17 -0.60 -7.79
C ILE A 251 -26.43 0.74 -7.92
N SER A 252 -26.73 1.69 -7.03
CA SER A 252 -26.01 2.97 -6.98
C SER A 252 -25.41 3.18 -5.60
N GLY A 253 -24.20 3.73 -5.57
CA GLY A 253 -23.38 3.93 -4.37
C GLY A 253 -22.45 5.13 -4.54
N THR A 254 -21.43 5.20 -3.70
CA THR A 254 -20.31 6.16 -3.73
C THR A 254 -19.16 5.49 -2.98
N ASN A 255 -17.92 5.73 -3.35
CA ASN A 255 -16.77 4.99 -2.80
C ASN A 255 -16.35 5.48 -1.39
N ASP A 256 -16.87 6.62 -0.94
CA ASP A 256 -16.76 7.18 0.42
C ASP A 256 -17.93 6.81 1.36
N ALA A 257 -18.80 5.86 0.98
CA ALA A 257 -19.99 5.53 1.78
C ALA A 257 -19.64 4.93 3.16
N SER A 258 -20.53 5.04 4.14
CA SER A 258 -20.33 4.46 5.48
C SER A 258 -20.09 2.93 5.39
N GLY A 259 -18.87 2.52 5.76
CA GLY A 259 -18.31 1.17 5.59
C GLY A 259 -16.90 1.21 4.98
N SER A 260 -16.72 2.06 3.97
CA SER A 260 -15.52 2.18 3.13
C SER A 260 -14.21 2.27 3.91
N THR A 261 -13.18 1.63 3.37
CA THR A 261 -11.79 1.74 3.85
C THR A 261 -10.99 2.72 2.98
N SER A 262 -9.72 2.94 3.32
CA SER A 262 -8.72 3.62 2.46
C SER A 262 -7.34 3.04 2.82
N VAL A 263 -7.20 1.73 2.59
CA VAL A 263 -6.07 0.88 3.02
C VAL A 263 -5.45 0.05 1.89
N MET A 264 -6.08 -0.02 0.71
CA MET A 264 -5.74 -0.90 -0.43
C MET A 264 -5.17 -0.15 -1.64
N ASN A 265 -4.42 0.93 -1.39
CA ASN A 265 -3.75 1.83 -2.35
C ASN A 265 -3.07 1.23 -3.61
N THR A 266 -2.87 -0.09 -3.68
CA THR A 266 -2.32 -0.81 -4.84
C THR A 266 -2.86 -2.24 -4.91
N TYR A 267 -3.17 -2.73 -6.12
CA TYR A 267 -3.60 -4.11 -6.38
C TYR A 267 -2.56 -4.86 -7.22
N ASN A 268 -2.35 -6.16 -6.99
CA ASN A 268 -1.34 -6.94 -7.73
C ASN A 268 -1.67 -7.08 -9.24
N CYS A 269 -2.93 -6.88 -9.63
CA CYS A 269 -3.37 -6.84 -11.02
C CYS A 269 -3.10 -5.50 -11.73
N GLN A 270 -2.93 -4.38 -10.99
CA GLN A 270 -2.48 -3.07 -11.50
C GLN A 270 -1.55 -2.37 -10.49
N PRO A 271 -0.30 -2.84 -10.33
CA PRO A 271 0.65 -2.25 -9.37
C PRO A 271 1.24 -0.90 -9.85
N ASN A 272 0.62 -0.27 -10.86
CA ASN A 272 1.08 0.98 -11.48
C ASN A 272 0.02 2.09 -11.44
N TRP A 273 -1.19 1.80 -10.97
CA TRP A 273 -2.20 2.81 -10.68
C TRP A 273 -2.10 3.20 -9.21
N ASN A 274 -2.57 4.40 -8.86
CA ASN A 274 -2.45 4.95 -7.52
C ASN A 274 -3.85 5.08 -6.92
N GLU A 275 -4.35 3.97 -6.37
CA GLU A 275 -5.69 3.82 -5.80
C GLU A 275 -5.76 4.43 -4.40
N SER A 276 -5.22 5.64 -4.21
CA SER A 276 -5.17 6.29 -2.90
C SER A 276 -6.50 6.91 -2.48
N GLY A 277 -7.61 6.33 -2.94
CA GLY A 277 -8.98 6.75 -2.69
C GLY A 277 -9.63 5.99 -1.54
N PRO A 278 -10.90 6.29 -1.26
CA PRO A 278 -11.75 5.42 -0.45
C PRO A 278 -12.21 4.20 -1.26
N GLU A 279 -12.14 3.02 -0.65
CA GLU A 279 -12.55 1.74 -1.24
C GLU A 279 -13.92 1.30 -0.73
N TYR A 280 -14.84 0.91 -1.63
CA TYR A 280 -16.10 0.28 -1.25
C TYR A 280 -16.20 -1.16 -1.77
N VAL A 281 -16.35 -2.14 -0.87
CA VAL A 281 -16.21 -3.57 -1.22
C VAL A 281 -17.56 -4.30 -1.26
N TYR A 282 -17.89 -4.87 -2.42
CA TYR A 282 -19.06 -5.74 -2.61
C TYR A 282 -18.68 -7.22 -2.59
N GLN A 283 -19.27 -8.01 -1.69
CA GLN A 283 -19.22 -9.48 -1.82
C GLN A 283 -20.18 -9.97 -2.90
N TYR A 284 -19.68 -10.79 -3.82
CA TYR A 284 -20.45 -11.50 -4.83
C TYR A 284 -20.27 -13.02 -4.67
N VAL A 285 -21.37 -13.78 -4.76
CA VAL A 285 -21.32 -15.25 -4.80
C VAL A 285 -21.97 -15.72 -6.10
N ALA A 286 -21.20 -16.42 -6.92
CA ALA A 286 -21.65 -16.85 -8.24
C ALA A 286 -22.79 -17.89 -8.15
N ALA A 287 -23.91 -17.63 -8.81
CA ALA A 287 -25.06 -18.54 -8.84
C ALA A 287 -25.01 -19.49 -10.06
N THR A 288 -24.25 -19.12 -11.10
CA THR A 288 -23.98 -19.94 -12.28
C THR A 288 -22.48 -20.08 -12.55
N ASN A 289 -22.09 -21.09 -13.34
CA ASN A 289 -20.76 -21.11 -13.96
C ASN A 289 -20.84 -20.28 -15.24
N GLY A 290 -19.79 -19.51 -15.54
CA GLY A 290 -19.65 -18.80 -16.81
C GLY A 290 -18.68 -17.63 -16.72
N GLN A 291 -18.70 -16.77 -17.75
CA GLN A 291 -18.06 -15.46 -17.71
C GLN A 291 -19.05 -14.42 -17.19
N VAL A 292 -18.60 -13.57 -16.26
CA VAL A 292 -19.34 -12.43 -15.74
C VAL A 292 -18.60 -11.14 -16.05
N SER A 293 -19.34 -10.05 -16.01
CA SER A 293 -18.90 -8.68 -16.22
C SER A 293 -19.46 -7.83 -15.10
N VAL A 294 -18.68 -6.89 -14.59
CA VAL A 294 -19.19 -5.76 -13.83
C VAL A 294 -18.79 -4.47 -14.53
N GLU A 295 -19.78 -3.60 -14.72
CA GLU A 295 -19.69 -2.31 -15.41
C GLU A 295 -19.99 -1.22 -14.37
N ILE A 296 -19.08 -0.26 -14.22
CA ILE A 296 -19.30 0.96 -13.45
C ILE A 296 -19.67 2.08 -14.42
N ASN A 297 -20.63 2.90 -14.01
CA ASN A 297 -20.97 4.13 -14.69
C ASN A 297 -21.10 5.23 -13.65
N GLU A 298 -20.09 6.07 -13.55
CA GLU A 298 -20.04 7.21 -12.64
C GLU A 298 -21.13 8.23 -12.97
N THR A 299 -21.57 8.96 -11.95
CA THR A 299 -22.75 9.84 -12.02
C THR A 299 -22.47 11.24 -11.49
N ALA A 300 -21.36 11.81 -11.97
CA ALA A 300 -20.98 13.21 -11.85
C ALA A 300 -22.19 14.18 -11.94
N ASP A 301 -22.21 15.21 -11.09
CA ASP A 301 -23.02 16.40 -11.37
C ASP A 301 -22.40 17.12 -12.57
N GLU A 302 -23.08 17.12 -13.73
CA GLU A 302 -22.67 17.81 -14.99
C GLU A 302 -22.30 19.31 -14.77
N LEU A 303 -22.62 19.89 -13.60
CA LEU A 303 -22.26 21.25 -13.22
C LEU A 303 -20.86 21.40 -12.58
N LEU A 304 -20.24 20.34 -12.07
CA LEU A 304 -18.92 20.38 -11.43
C LEU A 304 -17.77 20.13 -12.42
N GLU A 305 -17.89 19.12 -13.29
CA GLU A 305 -16.88 18.77 -14.33
C GLU A 305 -16.42 20.03 -15.12
N TYR A 306 -17.38 20.87 -15.49
CA TYR A 306 -17.15 22.10 -16.27
C TYR A 306 -16.48 23.24 -15.48
N VAL A 307 -16.37 23.15 -14.16
CA VAL A 307 -15.92 24.23 -13.26
C VAL A 307 -14.58 23.93 -12.60
N VAL A 308 -14.29 22.68 -12.25
CA VAL A 308 -13.12 22.30 -11.43
C VAL A 308 -12.18 21.27 -12.07
N GLY A 309 -12.66 20.37 -12.93
CA GLY A 309 -11.90 19.22 -13.45
C GLY A 309 -12.76 17.96 -13.46
N SER A 310 -12.22 16.82 -13.92
CA SER A 310 -12.78 15.50 -13.60
C SER A 310 -12.53 15.16 -12.12
N PHE A 311 -13.47 14.44 -11.52
CA PHE A 311 -13.41 13.87 -10.15
C PHE A 311 -14.02 12.46 -10.17
N ASP A 312 -13.78 11.78 -11.30
CA ASP A 312 -14.56 10.67 -11.84
C ASP A 312 -13.57 9.79 -12.63
N ASP A 313 -12.64 9.21 -11.90
CA ASP A 313 -11.65 8.21 -12.33
C ASP A 313 -11.71 7.08 -11.26
N LEU A 314 -12.89 6.43 -11.16
CA LEU A 314 -13.14 5.30 -10.26
C LEU A 314 -12.88 3.96 -10.94
N ASP A 315 -11.97 3.18 -10.37
CA ASP A 315 -11.51 1.91 -10.91
C ASP A 315 -12.18 0.69 -10.27
N LEU A 316 -12.20 -0.43 -11.00
CA LEU A 316 -12.78 -1.69 -10.56
C LEU A 316 -11.73 -2.79 -10.38
N PHE A 317 -11.77 -3.46 -9.22
CA PHE A 317 -10.89 -4.57 -8.89
C PHE A 317 -11.68 -5.81 -8.47
N VAL A 318 -11.31 -6.98 -9.01
CA VAL A 318 -11.96 -8.26 -8.73
C VAL A 318 -11.00 -9.18 -8.00
N LEU A 319 -11.35 -9.54 -6.78
CA LEU A 319 -10.50 -10.29 -5.86
C LEU A 319 -11.08 -11.70 -5.60
N ASN A 320 -10.23 -12.73 -5.70
CA ASN A 320 -10.60 -14.13 -5.53
C ASN A 320 -10.55 -14.53 -4.04
N GLY A 321 -11.66 -14.33 -3.33
CA GLY A 321 -11.70 -14.45 -1.88
C GLY A 321 -12.66 -15.52 -1.35
N THR A 322 -12.13 -16.48 -0.60
CA THR A 322 -12.94 -17.42 0.22
C THR A 322 -12.97 -17.08 1.71
N ALA A 323 -12.24 -16.03 2.13
CA ALA A 323 -12.17 -15.56 3.52
C ALA A 323 -11.92 -14.04 3.66
N SER A 324 -11.15 -13.43 2.76
CA SER A 324 -10.75 -12.01 2.78
C SER A 324 -10.80 -11.38 1.38
N CYS A 325 -10.73 -10.05 1.32
CA CYS A 325 -10.54 -9.24 0.11
C CYS A 325 -9.12 -8.67 -0.01
N ASP A 326 -8.10 -9.41 0.44
CA ASP A 326 -6.70 -9.01 0.35
C ASP A 326 -6.33 -8.62 -1.11
N PRO A 327 -5.80 -7.41 -1.36
CA PRO A 327 -5.56 -6.86 -2.71
C PRO A 327 -4.48 -7.62 -3.50
N GLY A 328 -3.70 -8.48 -2.85
CA GLY A 328 -2.82 -9.46 -3.48
C GLY A 328 -3.55 -10.64 -4.14
N ASN A 329 -4.87 -10.77 -3.93
CA ASN A 329 -5.72 -11.75 -4.61
C ASN A 329 -6.52 -11.14 -5.79
N CYS A 330 -6.14 -9.97 -6.30
CA CYS A 330 -6.76 -9.45 -7.51
C CYS A 330 -6.45 -10.36 -8.71
N VAL A 331 -7.50 -10.72 -9.45
CA VAL A 331 -7.41 -11.55 -10.66
C VAL A 331 -7.73 -10.77 -11.94
N ALA A 332 -8.39 -9.63 -11.82
CA ALA A 332 -8.76 -8.77 -12.95
C ALA A 332 -9.11 -7.36 -12.47
N SER A 333 -8.83 -6.36 -13.29
CA SER A 333 -9.26 -4.97 -13.11
C SER A 333 -9.81 -4.37 -14.40
N GLY A 334 -10.28 -3.12 -14.34
CA GLY A 334 -10.46 -2.29 -15.52
C GLY A 334 -11.37 -1.09 -15.26
N ASP A 335 -11.02 0.04 -15.88
CA ASP A 335 -11.53 1.39 -15.63
C ASP A 335 -13.06 1.43 -15.53
N ASN A 336 -13.79 1.39 -16.65
CA ASN A 336 -15.25 1.39 -16.58
C ASN A 336 -15.88 -0.02 -16.55
N SER A 337 -15.11 -1.08 -16.76
CA SER A 337 -15.63 -2.46 -16.73
C SER A 337 -14.54 -3.54 -16.65
N VAL A 338 -14.83 -4.61 -15.90
CA VAL A 338 -13.96 -5.79 -15.76
C VAL A 338 -14.73 -7.09 -15.97
N ASN A 339 -14.09 -8.07 -16.61
CA ASN A 339 -14.69 -9.37 -16.98
C ASN A 339 -13.84 -10.53 -16.46
N TRP A 340 -14.46 -11.55 -15.87
CA TRP A 340 -13.74 -12.73 -15.35
C TRP A 340 -14.61 -14.00 -15.36
N TYR A 341 -13.98 -15.15 -15.13
CA TYR A 341 -14.64 -16.46 -15.09
C TYR A 341 -14.97 -16.90 -13.66
N VAL A 342 -16.17 -17.46 -13.47
CA VAL A 342 -16.67 -17.90 -12.17
C VAL A 342 -17.26 -19.31 -12.20
N THR A 343 -17.18 -19.99 -11.05
CA THR A 343 -17.81 -21.30 -10.81
C THR A 343 -18.94 -21.14 -9.78
N ALA A 344 -20.11 -21.74 -10.02
CA ALA A 344 -21.25 -21.60 -9.11
C ALA A 344 -20.90 -22.03 -7.67
N GLY A 345 -21.07 -21.10 -6.72
CA GLY A 345 -20.70 -21.26 -5.31
C GLY A 345 -19.32 -20.68 -4.93
N SER A 346 -18.53 -20.18 -5.89
CA SER A 346 -17.36 -19.35 -5.59
C SER A 346 -17.79 -17.98 -5.06
N ALA A 347 -17.04 -17.46 -4.08
CA ALA A 347 -17.17 -16.11 -3.57
C ALA A 347 -16.06 -15.23 -4.15
N TRP A 348 -16.38 -13.96 -4.32
CA TRP A 348 -15.55 -12.92 -4.93
C TRP A 348 -15.81 -11.62 -4.17
N TYR A 349 -14.82 -10.73 -4.21
CA TYR A 349 -14.98 -9.36 -3.77
C TYR A 349 -14.76 -8.46 -4.97
N ILE A 350 -15.61 -7.45 -5.10
CA ILE A 350 -15.56 -6.44 -6.17
C ILE A 350 -15.37 -5.12 -5.45
N VAL A 351 -14.19 -4.53 -5.57
CA VAL A 351 -13.89 -3.22 -5.03
C VAL A 351 -14.21 -2.16 -6.09
N VAL A 352 -14.79 -1.05 -5.64
CA VAL A 352 -14.77 0.23 -6.34
C VAL A 352 -13.80 1.12 -5.58
N ASP A 353 -12.79 1.62 -6.26
CA ASP A 353 -11.72 2.46 -5.70
C ASP A 353 -11.60 3.78 -6.48
N GLY A 354 -10.71 4.69 -6.07
CA GLY A 354 -10.54 6.01 -6.69
C GLY A 354 -9.08 6.44 -6.89
N PHE A 355 -8.72 6.74 -8.14
CA PHE A 355 -7.37 7.17 -8.50
C PHE A 355 -6.98 8.52 -7.86
N GLU A 356 -5.73 8.63 -7.37
CA GLU A 356 -5.14 9.83 -6.72
C GLU A 356 -5.97 10.44 -5.55
N GLY A 357 -6.94 9.70 -5.01
CA GLY A 357 -7.83 10.15 -3.93
C GLY A 357 -9.25 10.53 -4.34
N ASP A 358 -9.66 10.24 -5.59
CA ASP A 358 -10.97 10.65 -6.11
C ASP A 358 -12.16 9.93 -5.46
N VAL A 359 -13.30 10.64 -5.45
CA VAL A 359 -14.55 10.19 -4.84
C VAL A 359 -15.73 10.57 -5.74
N SER A 360 -16.46 9.57 -6.25
CA SER A 360 -17.62 9.79 -7.13
C SER A 360 -18.83 8.90 -6.81
N PRO A 361 -20.06 9.43 -6.88
CA PRO A 361 -21.26 8.60 -6.83
C PRO A 361 -21.41 7.80 -8.14
N TYR A 362 -21.54 6.48 -8.05
CA TYR A 362 -21.56 5.58 -9.20
C TYR A 362 -22.83 4.74 -9.29
N THR A 363 -23.03 4.10 -10.46
CA THR A 363 -23.98 2.99 -10.64
C THR A 363 -23.23 1.75 -11.15
N LEU A 364 -23.24 0.68 -10.35
CA LEU A 364 -22.54 -0.58 -10.58
C LEU A 364 -23.52 -1.66 -11.07
N SER A 365 -23.18 -2.37 -12.15
CA SER A 365 -24.08 -3.36 -12.78
C SER A 365 -23.37 -4.67 -13.11
N LEU A 366 -23.84 -5.80 -12.54
CA LEU A 366 -23.22 -7.12 -12.76
C LEU A 366 -24.04 -7.99 -13.73
N THR A 367 -23.41 -8.39 -14.83
CA THR A 367 -24.03 -9.11 -15.95
C THR A 367 -23.34 -10.44 -16.21
N VAL A 368 -24.12 -11.52 -16.32
CA VAL A 368 -23.63 -12.82 -16.80
C VAL A 368 -23.53 -12.80 -18.32
N LEU A 369 -22.32 -12.83 -18.87
CA LEU A 369 -22.06 -12.78 -20.32
C LEU A 369 -22.29 -14.14 -20.99
N SER A 370 -21.87 -15.22 -20.33
CA SER A 370 -21.98 -16.60 -20.81
C SER A 370 -22.39 -17.54 -19.67
N SER A 371 -22.89 -18.74 -19.99
CA SER A 371 -23.21 -19.74 -18.96
C SER A 371 -22.80 -21.15 -19.40
N GLY A 372 -22.04 -21.82 -18.55
CA GLY A 372 -21.28 -23.04 -18.82
C GLY A 372 -20.00 -23.06 -17.99
N PRO A 373 -19.16 -24.10 -18.06
CA PRO A 373 -17.77 -23.97 -17.61
C PRO A 373 -17.08 -22.80 -18.32
N ALA A 374 -15.95 -22.33 -17.77
CA ALA A 374 -14.98 -21.60 -18.58
C ALA A 374 -14.59 -22.41 -19.83
N PRO A 375 -13.97 -21.80 -20.87
CA PRO A 375 -13.24 -22.55 -21.87
C PRO A 375 -12.32 -23.60 -21.22
N ALA A 376 -12.02 -24.67 -21.95
CA ALA A 376 -11.08 -25.65 -21.44
C ALA A 376 -9.69 -25.04 -21.57
N LEU A 377 -8.99 -24.86 -20.43
CA LEU A 377 -7.57 -24.51 -20.32
C LEU A 377 -6.76 -25.48 -21.19
N THR A 378 -6.54 -25.05 -22.42
CA THR A 378 -6.01 -25.74 -23.61
C THR A 378 -6.38 -24.89 -24.83
N GLU A 379 -5.50 -23.98 -25.27
CA GLU A 379 -5.62 -23.36 -26.60
C GLU A 379 -5.73 -24.46 -27.69
N THR A 380 -6.62 -24.26 -28.67
CA THR A 380 -7.03 -25.30 -29.63
C THR A 380 -6.67 -25.05 -31.10
N ASP A 381 -6.30 -23.83 -31.50
CA ASP A 381 -5.82 -23.52 -32.86
C ASP A 381 -4.62 -22.55 -32.82
N CYS A 382 -3.49 -23.05 -32.29
CA CYS A 382 -2.17 -22.41 -32.06
C CYS A 382 -1.46 -21.72 -33.27
N ALA A 383 -2.19 -21.16 -34.25
CA ALA A 383 -1.67 -20.41 -35.40
C ALA A 383 -2.69 -19.43 -36.02
N ASP A 384 -3.78 -19.14 -35.32
CA ASP A 384 -4.91 -18.32 -35.77
C ASP A 384 -4.76 -16.84 -35.36
N GLY A 385 -4.01 -16.57 -34.29
CA GLY A 385 -3.71 -15.23 -33.77
C GLY A 385 -4.72 -14.68 -32.76
N LEU A 386 -5.50 -15.57 -32.13
CA LEU A 386 -6.41 -15.29 -31.03
C LEU A 386 -5.94 -15.94 -29.72
N ASP A 387 -6.70 -15.65 -28.66
CA ASP A 387 -6.68 -16.22 -27.32
C ASP A 387 -8.03 -16.95 -27.18
N ASP A 388 -8.05 -18.26 -27.46
CA ASP A 388 -9.29 -19.04 -27.63
C ASP A 388 -9.77 -19.65 -26.29
N ASP A 389 -8.93 -19.64 -25.24
CA ASP A 389 -9.30 -20.07 -23.87
C ASP A 389 -9.37 -18.94 -22.80
N GLY A 390 -8.67 -17.83 -23.01
CA GLY A 390 -8.82 -16.57 -22.27
C GLY A 390 -7.73 -16.25 -21.24
N ASP A 391 -6.54 -16.86 -21.32
CA ASP A 391 -5.44 -16.62 -20.37
C ASP A 391 -4.52 -15.43 -20.71
N SER A 392 -4.75 -14.78 -21.87
CA SER A 392 -3.97 -13.67 -22.46
C SER A 392 -2.64 -14.05 -23.14
N ALA A 393 -2.27 -15.32 -23.20
CA ALA A 393 -1.34 -15.83 -24.22
C ALA A 393 -2.05 -15.94 -25.59
N VAL A 394 -1.27 -16.15 -26.66
CA VAL A 394 -1.77 -16.34 -28.04
C VAL A 394 -0.82 -17.24 -28.83
N ASP A 395 -1.37 -18.07 -29.73
CA ASP A 395 -0.61 -18.99 -30.60
C ASP A 395 0.54 -19.70 -29.85
N CYS A 396 1.79 -19.41 -30.21
CA CYS A 396 3.00 -20.06 -29.68
C CYS A 396 3.64 -19.33 -28.49
N ALA A 397 2.96 -18.32 -27.94
CA ALA A 397 3.27 -17.78 -26.61
C ALA A 397 2.57 -18.58 -25.50
N ASP A 398 1.54 -19.35 -25.84
CA ASP A 398 0.77 -20.22 -24.95
C ASP A 398 1.54 -21.50 -24.59
N SER A 399 1.39 -21.94 -23.33
CA SER A 399 2.10 -23.09 -22.79
C SER A 399 1.56 -24.46 -23.24
N ASP A 400 0.25 -24.60 -23.45
CA ASP A 400 -0.37 -25.80 -24.02
C ASP A 400 -0.03 -25.93 -25.52
N CYS A 401 0.13 -24.80 -26.21
CA CYS A 401 0.61 -24.75 -27.59
C CYS A 401 2.10 -25.07 -27.80
N ALA A 402 2.91 -25.19 -26.75
CA ALA A 402 4.34 -25.47 -26.86
C ALA A 402 4.67 -26.78 -27.63
N SER A 403 3.72 -27.73 -27.69
CA SER A 403 3.84 -28.98 -28.45
C SER A 403 3.16 -28.96 -29.84
N ALA A 404 2.49 -27.88 -30.20
CA ALA A 404 1.64 -27.80 -31.39
C ALA A 404 2.46 -27.67 -32.68
N ALA A 405 2.03 -28.39 -33.73
CA ALA A 405 2.71 -28.43 -35.03
C ALA A 405 3.08 -27.08 -35.70
N PRO A 406 2.34 -25.96 -35.56
CA PRO A 406 2.78 -24.66 -36.05
C PRO A 406 3.95 -24.06 -35.23
N CYS A 407 4.04 -24.36 -33.94
CA CYS A 407 5.02 -23.79 -33.02
C CYS A 407 6.36 -24.52 -33.05
N VAL A 408 6.37 -25.84 -33.29
CA VAL A 408 7.59 -26.65 -33.37
C VAL A 408 8.22 -26.72 -34.78
N ALA A 409 8.61 -25.57 -35.37
CA ALA A 409 9.43 -25.57 -36.59
C ALA A 409 10.21 -24.25 -36.90
N ALA A 410 11.54 -24.23 -36.67
CA ALA A 410 12.57 -24.03 -37.72
C ALA A 410 13.99 -23.69 -37.17
N GLY A 411 14.80 -24.72 -36.91
CA GLY A 411 16.24 -24.63 -36.68
C GLY A 411 16.77 -25.95 -36.09
N ASP A 412 17.91 -26.50 -36.48
CA ASP A 412 18.94 -25.99 -37.41
C ASP A 412 18.80 -26.57 -38.84
N GLY A 413 19.46 -25.95 -39.81
CA GLY A 413 19.55 -26.39 -41.20
C GLY A 413 20.98 -26.75 -41.59
N ASP A 414 21.36 -28.03 -41.42
CA ASP A 414 22.68 -28.55 -41.82
C ASP A 414 23.05 -28.18 -43.27
N ASP A 415 24.23 -27.57 -43.42
CA ASP A 415 24.74 -26.97 -44.65
C ASP A 415 25.34 -28.04 -45.61
N ASP A 416 24.49 -28.93 -46.18
CA ASP A 416 24.90 -29.87 -47.24
C ASP A 416 24.73 -29.28 -48.66
N ASP A 417 25.80 -28.65 -49.17
CA ASP A 417 26.25 -28.96 -50.53
C ASP A 417 27.79 -28.87 -50.67
N SER A 418 28.35 -30.00 -51.09
CA SER A 418 29.62 -30.19 -51.81
C SER A 418 30.88 -30.45 -50.95
N VAL A 419 31.72 -31.47 -51.25
CA VAL A 419 31.98 -32.15 -52.54
C VAL A 419 32.18 -33.67 -52.34
N ALA A 420 31.71 -34.49 -53.29
CA ALA A 420 31.86 -35.94 -53.27
C ALA A 420 33.29 -36.47 -53.57
N GLY A 421 33.70 -37.56 -52.90
CA GLY A 421 34.85 -38.39 -53.28
C GLY A 421 35.27 -39.41 -52.21
N ASP A 422 35.65 -40.62 -52.65
CA ASP A 422 36.32 -41.73 -51.95
C ASP A 422 35.63 -42.25 -50.65
N ASP A 423 35.00 -43.43 -50.66
CA ASP A 423 35.57 -44.80 -50.62
C ASP A 423 36.12 -45.20 -49.21
N ASP A 424 35.43 -46.11 -48.51
CA ASP A 424 35.86 -47.52 -48.28
C ASP A 424 35.26 -48.17 -46.99
N ASP A 425 35.21 -49.50 -47.04
CA ASP A 425 34.96 -50.57 -46.07
C ASP A 425 33.68 -50.63 -45.19
N SER A 426 33.21 -51.87 -45.12
CA SER A 426 32.06 -52.39 -44.39
C SER A 426 32.50 -53.12 -43.12
N VAL A 427 31.63 -53.17 -42.11
CA VAL A 427 31.42 -54.40 -41.32
C VAL A 427 29.93 -54.56 -41.01
N ALA A 428 29.43 -55.79 -41.06
CA ALA A 428 28.14 -56.20 -40.49
C ALA A 428 28.38 -57.38 -39.55
N GLY A 429 27.59 -57.51 -38.48
CA GLY A 429 27.72 -58.63 -37.53
C GLY A 429 26.65 -58.68 -36.43
N ASP A 430 25.86 -59.75 -36.48
CA ASP A 430 25.32 -60.58 -35.39
C ASP A 430 24.45 -59.95 -34.27
N ASP A 431 23.13 -60.19 -34.39
CA ASP A 431 22.27 -60.99 -33.49
C ASP A 431 22.71 -61.19 -32.00
N ASP A 432 21.83 -60.92 -31.00
CA ASP A 432 20.86 -61.92 -30.45
C ASP A 432 20.06 -61.42 -29.19
N ASP A 433 19.01 -62.16 -28.87
CA ASP A 433 17.94 -62.12 -27.82
C ASP A 433 18.01 -61.25 -26.52
N SER A 434 17.00 -60.38 -26.36
CA SER A 434 16.19 -60.09 -25.14
C SER A 434 16.79 -59.56 -23.82
N VAL A 435 16.18 -58.48 -23.27
CA VAL A 435 15.39 -58.39 -22.01
C VAL A 435 14.90 -56.93 -21.83
N ALA A 436 13.94 -56.67 -20.93
CA ALA A 436 13.24 -55.37 -20.79
C ALA A 436 13.70 -54.51 -19.58
N GLY A 437 13.36 -53.23 -19.68
CA GLY A 437 13.72 -52.02 -18.89
C GLY A 437 13.78 -50.89 -19.92
N ASP A 438 12.93 -49.86 -19.90
CA ASP A 438 12.94 -48.67 -18.99
C ASP A 438 14.16 -47.76 -19.24
N ASP A 439 14.09 -46.51 -18.77
CA ASP A 439 14.81 -45.32 -19.28
C ASP A 439 14.18 -44.87 -20.63
N ASP A 440 13.16 -44.01 -20.70
CA ASP A 440 12.83 -42.77 -19.97
C ASP A 440 13.89 -41.67 -20.15
N ASP A 441 13.54 -40.65 -20.94
CA ASP A 441 14.34 -39.46 -21.24
C ASP A 441 13.72 -38.26 -20.51
N SER A 442 13.51 -38.44 -19.21
CA SER A 442 13.36 -37.33 -18.26
C SER A 442 14.70 -36.60 -18.14
N VAL A 443 14.68 -35.30 -17.85
CA VAL A 443 15.90 -34.46 -17.86
C VAL A 443 16.93 -35.02 -16.87
N ALA A 444 17.97 -35.65 -17.41
CA ALA A 444 18.81 -36.59 -16.68
C ALA A 444 19.71 -35.93 -15.62
N GLY A 445 19.12 -35.66 -14.44
CA GLY A 445 19.82 -35.21 -13.25
C GLY A 445 18.96 -34.47 -12.23
N VAL A 446 17.84 -33.83 -12.62
CA VAL A 446 17.05 -32.98 -11.71
C VAL A 446 15.84 -33.74 -11.18
N ASP A 447 15.80 -33.98 -9.86
CA ASP A 447 14.71 -34.68 -9.17
C ASP A 447 13.56 -33.75 -8.78
N ALA A 448 13.82 -32.46 -8.54
CA ALA A 448 12.81 -31.45 -8.28
C ALA A 448 13.28 -30.05 -8.71
N VAL A 449 12.40 -29.30 -9.36
CA VAL A 449 12.53 -27.85 -9.54
C VAL A 449 11.53 -27.16 -8.60
N VAL A 450 11.95 -26.13 -7.90
CA VAL A 450 11.12 -25.36 -6.96
C VAL A 450 11.23 -23.87 -7.30
N ALA A 451 10.11 -23.24 -7.64
CA ALA A 451 10.10 -21.84 -8.06
C ALA A 451 10.20 -20.87 -6.88
N GLY A 452 10.74 -19.67 -7.13
CA GLY A 452 10.58 -18.52 -6.27
C GLY A 452 9.15 -17.94 -6.32
N THR A 453 8.70 -17.38 -5.21
CA THR A 453 7.39 -16.75 -5.02
C THR A 453 7.54 -15.28 -4.64
N GLY A 454 6.50 -14.47 -4.88
CA GLY A 454 6.56 -13.02 -4.65
C GLY A 454 7.46 -12.30 -5.66
N LEU A 455 7.35 -12.66 -6.95
CA LEU A 455 8.18 -12.15 -8.04
C LEU A 455 7.31 -11.52 -9.15
N PRO A 456 7.80 -10.51 -9.90
CA PRO A 456 9.10 -9.86 -9.74
C PRO A 456 9.15 -8.97 -8.49
N ALA A 457 10.26 -9.00 -7.76
CA ALA A 457 10.43 -8.26 -6.50
C ALA A 457 11.36 -7.06 -6.66
N SER A 458 10.97 -5.88 -6.18
CA SER A 458 11.83 -4.69 -6.17
C SER A 458 13.12 -4.91 -5.38
N VAL A 459 14.25 -4.50 -5.95
CA VAL A 459 15.58 -4.51 -5.32
C VAL A 459 16.16 -3.09 -5.42
N PRO A 460 16.35 -2.36 -4.30
CA PRO A 460 15.84 -2.63 -2.94
C PRO A 460 14.29 -2.60 -2.86
N PRO A 461 13.68 -3.13 -1.78
CA PRO A 461 12.22 -3.27 -1.69
C PRO A 461 11.50 -1.95 -1.35
N ALA A 462 12.09 -1.14 -0.48
CA ALA A 462 11.61 0.19 -0.10
C ALA A 462 12.80 1.09 0.26
N GLY A 463 12.70 2.40 -0.03
CA GLY A 463 13.82 3.33 0.10
C GLY A 463 14.94 3.08 -0.92
N ASN A 464 16.01 3.86 -0.84
CA ASN A 464 17.11 3.80 -1.83
C ASN A 464 18.18 2.73 -1.51
N THR A 465 17.98 1.91 -0.47
CA THR A 465 18.87 0.81 -0.04
C THR A 465 18.07 -0.13 0.87
N GLY A 466 18.28 -1.44 0.81
CA GLY A 466 17.54 -2.42 1.62
C GLY A 466 17.83 -3.86 1.22
N THR A 467 17.21 -4.82 1.91
CA THR A 467 17.29 -6.25 1.54
C THR A 467 15.92 -6.77 1.14
N THR A 468 15.79 -7.16 -0.11
CA THR A 468 14.64 -7.89 -0.64
C THR A 468 14.78 -9.35 -0.21
N VAL A 469 13.79 -9.91 0.47
CA VAL A 469 13.77 -11.33 0.86
C VAL A 469 12.54 -11.97 0.22
N VAL A 470 12.77 -13.03 -0.54
CA VAL A 470 11.71 -13.78 -1.22
C VAL A 470 11.79 -15.27 -0.87
N ALA A 471 10.62 -15.91 -0.84
CA ALA A 471 10.45 -17.31 -0.46
C ALA A 471 10.37 -18.22 -1.69
N SER A 472 10.78 -19.48 -1.58
CA SER A 472 10.44 -20.51 -2.56
C SER A 472 9.03 -21.06 -2.31
N GLU A 473 8.49 -21.80 -3.29
CA GLU A 473 7.45 -22.79 -3.01
C GLU A 473 7.96 -23.84 -1.99
N VAL A 474 7.05 -24.63 -1.41
CA VAL A 474 7.43 -25.66 -0.41
C VAL A 474 8.15 -26.82 -1.11
N ALA A 475 9.47 -26.88 -0.95
CA ALA A 475 10.31 -27.92 -1.51
C ALA A 475 9.95 -29.31 -0.93
N PRO A 476 9.94 -30.38 -1.77
CA PRO A 476 9.68 -31.74 -1.32
C PRO A 476 10.85 -32.29 -0.50
N ALA A 477 10.59 -33.25 0.39
CA ALA A 477 11.61 -33.86 1.23
C ALA A 477 12.54 -34.82 0.46
N GLY A 478 13.84 -34.61 0.58
CA GLY A 478 14.91 -35.40 -0.04
C GLY A 478 16.26 -35.06 0.58
N LEU A 479 17.22 -36.00 0.57
CA LEU A 479 18.57 -35.73 1.06
C LEU A 479 19.41 -35.17 -0.08
N ILE A 480 19.76 -33.88 -0.02
CA ILE A 480 20.44 -33.19 -1.12
C ILE A 480 21.76 -33.88 -1.45
N THR A 481 21.98 -34.21 -2.73
CA THR A 481 23.26 -34.69 -3.27
C THR A 481 23.90 -33.71 -4.24
N ASP A 482 23.14 -32.72 -4.71
CA ASP A 482 23.55 -31.60 -5.57
C ASP A 482 22.40 -30.56 -5.61
N LEU A 483 22.72 -29.28 -5.85
CA LEU A 483 21.77 -28.17 -5.88
C LEU A 483 22.25 -27.01 -6.78
N ASP A 484 21.49 -26.69 -7.82
CA ASP A 484 21.69 -25.47 -8.63
C ASP A 484 20.67 -24.38 -8.26
N VAL A 485 21.02 -23.10 -8.52
CA VAL A 485 20.14 -21.93 -8.31
C VAL A 485 20.06 -21.09 -9.58
N ALA A 486 18.90 -21.06 -10.23
CA ALA A 486 18.66 -20.16 -11.37
C ALA A 486 18.21 -18.78 -10.88
N ILE A 487 18.61 -17.71 -11.57
CA ILE A 487 18.26 -16.32 -11.19
C ILE A 487 18.29 -15.35 -12.39
N ASP A 488 17.29 -14.47 -12.43
CA ASP A 488 17.24 -13.27 -13.26
C ASP A 488 17.13 -12.02 -12.36
N ILE A 489 18.01 -11.03 -12.55
CA ILE A 489 17.95 -9.74 -11.86
C ILE A 489 18.16 -8.63 -12.88
N THR A 490 17.20 -7.72 -12.98
CA THR A 490 17.37 -6.44 -13.67
C THR A 490 17.88 -5.39 -12.68
N HIS A 491 19.13 -4.94 -12.81
CA HIS A 491 19.68 -3.89 -11.93
C HIS A 491 20.74 -3.02 -12.61
N SER A 492 20.70 -1.71 -12.33
CA SER A 492 21.58 -0.71 -12.96
C SER A 492 23.06 -0.89 -12.64
N TYR A 493 23.39 -1.35 -11.43
CA TYR A 493 24.77 -1.63 -10.99
C TYR A 493 24.86 -2.95 -10.23
N MET A 494 25.63 -3.90 -10.76
CA MET A 494 25.88 -5.19 -10.10
C MET A 494 26.98 -5.12 -9.03
N SER A 495 27.57 -3.94 -8.77
CA SER A 495 28.52 -3.70 -7.67
C SER A 495 27.85 -3.48 -6.31
N ASP A 496 26.56 -3.20 -6.33
CA ASP A 496 25.85 -2.64 -5.18
C ASP A 496 24.98 -3.73 -4.51
N LEU A 497 24.75 -4.82 -5.26
CA LEU A 497 24.00 -6.00 -4.87
C LEU A 497 24.84 -7.09 -4.19
N ARG A 498 24.17 -7.83 -3.31
CA ARG A 498 24.66 -9.02 -2.60
C ARG A 498 23.54 -10.05 -2.46
N GLY A 499 23.73 -11.25 -3.01
CA GLY A 499 22.74 -12.34 -3.01
C GLY A 499 23.13 -13.51 -2.11
N VAL A 500 22.22 -13.95 -1.23
CA VAL A 500 22.40 -15.07 -0.28
C VAL A 500 21.20 -16.02 -0.35
N LEU A 501 21.46 -17.32 -0.51
CA LEU A 501 20.44 -18.36 -0.34
C LEU A 501 20.48 -18.90 1.10
N THR A 502 19.32 -19.21 1.68
CA THR A 502 19.18 -19.86 3.00
C THR A 502 18.20 -21.04 2.94
N SER A 503 18.57 -22.17 3.55
CA SER A 503 17.76 -23.39 3.60
C SER A 503 16.77 -23.40 4.79
N PRO A 504 15.75 -24.28 4.78
CA PRO A 504 14.83 -24.49 5.90
C PRO A 504 15.52 -24.90 7.21
N SER A 505 16.79 -25.34 7.17
CA SER A 505 17.58 -25.70 8.35
C SER A 505 18.27 -24.49 9.01
N GLY A 506 18.32 -23.34 8.33
CA GLY A 506 19.06 -22.14 8.73
C GLY A 506 20.51 -22.09 8.22
N THR A 507 20.92 -22.98 7.34
CA THR A 507 22.21 -22.88 6.62
C THR A 507 22.11 -21.83 5.51
N SER A 508 23.11 -20.95 5.38
CA SER A 508 23.14 -19.88 4.36
C SER A 508 24.44 -19.92 3.54
N VAL A 509 24.35 -19.55 2.26
CA VAL A 509 25.46 -19.53 1.29
C VAL A 509 25.45 -18.23 0.49
N LEU A 510 26.60 -17.55 0.40
CA LEU A 510 26.78 -16.35 -0.41
C LEU A 510 26.94 -16.70 -1.91
N LEU A 511 25.95 -16.32 -2.72
CA LEU A 511 25.97 -16.55 -4.17
C LEU A 511 26.88 -15.54 -4.88
N PHE A 512 26.63 -14.24 -4.62
CA PHE A 512 27.38 -13.14 -5.24
C PHE A 512 27.39 -11.89 -4.36
N GLU A 513 28.40 -11.03 -4.56
CA GLU A 513 28.59 -9.75 -3.87
C GLU A 513 29.48 -8.85 -4.74
N GLY A 514 29.11 -7.59 -4.92
CA GLY A 514 30.04 -6.54 -5.35
C GLY A 514 30.65 -6.70 -6.76
N LEU A 515 29.91 -7.27 -7.71
CA LEU A 515 30.47 -7.82 -8.95
C LEU A 515 31.10 -6.78 -9.90
N THR A 516 30.39 -5.71 -10.28
CA THR A 516 30.91 -4.73 -11.25
C THR A 516 30.20 -3.37 -11.21
N THR A 517 31.00 -2.29 -11.21
CA THR A 517 30.55 -0.90 -11.10
C THR A 517 30.01 -0.30 -12.41
N CYS A 518 29.54 -1.14 -13.33
CA CYS A 518 28.85 -0.73 -14.55
C CYS A 518 28.24 -1.94 -15.27
N CYS A 519 27.23 -1.63 -16.09
CA CYS A 519 26.45 -2.54 -16.93
C CYS A 519 25.45 -3.40 -16.14
N GLN A 520 24.38 -3.73 -16.85
CA GLN A 520 23.10 -4.17 -16.31
C GLN A 520 22.98 -5.71 -16.31
N ASN A 521 22.38 -6.21 -15.23
CA ASN A 521 21.65 -7.47 -15.12
C ASN A 521 22.42 -8.79 -14.93
N MET A 522 21.73 -9.72 -14.25
CA MET A 522 21.81 -11.17 -14.47
C MET A 522 20.63 -11.56 -15.37
N SER A 523 20.87 -12.37 -16.40
CA SER A 523 19.80 -12.95 -17.20
C SER A 523 20.15 -14.36 -17.65
N ASN A 524 19.32 -15.34 -17.30
CA ASN A 524 19.59 -16.77 -17.40
C ASN A 524 20.93 -17.11 -16.73
N THR A 525 21.14 -16.63 -15.50
CA THR A 525 22.28 -17.03 -14.66
C THR A 525 21.91 -18.28 -13.88
N LEU A 526 22.80 -19.28 -13.88
CA LEU A 526 22.70 -20.46 -13.04
C LEU A 526 23.91 -20.47 -12.08
N PHE A 527 23.68 -20.67 -10.79
CA PHE A 527 24.73 -20.94 -9.81
C PHE A 527 24.83 -22.44 -9.56
N ASP A 528 26.06 -22.94 -9.66
CA ASP A 528 26.44 -24.36 -9.83
C ASP A 528 27.92 -24.40 -9.41
N ASP A 529 28.33 -25.10 -8.34
CA ASP A 529 29.75 -25.10 -7.91
C ASP A 529 30.67 -26.06 -8.69
N GLU A 530 30.08 -26.90 -9.54
CA GLU A 530 30.74 -27.70 -10.57
C GLU A 530 31.03 -26.89 -11.86
N ALA A 531 30.44 -25.69 -11.99
CA ALA A 531 30.53 -24.80 -13.14
C ALA A 531 31.98 -24.49 -13.58
N PRO A 532 32.22 -24.27 -14.89
CA PRO A 532 33.58 -24.12 -15.43
C PRO A 532 34.29 -22.80 -15.08
N ALA A 533 33.59 -21.82 -14.50
CA ALA A 533 34.12 -20.50 -14.16
C ALA A 533 33.36 -19.83 -13.01
N PRO A 534 34.02 -19.07 -12.11
CA PRO A 534 33.33 -18.37 -11.03
C PRO A 534 32.65 -17.07 -11.51
N ILE A 535 31.58 -16.66 -10.83
CA ILE A 535 30.79 -15.46 -11.14
C ILE A 535 31.63 -14.18 -11.20
N SER A 536 32.66 -14.09 -10.35
CA SER A 536 33.67 -13.02 -10.33
C SER A 536 34.55 -12.92 -11.59
N SER A 537 34.40 -13.84 -12.55
CA SER A 537 35.04 -13.81 -13.87
C SER A 537 34.08 -13.57 -15.05
N GLY A 538 32.77 -13.52 -14.79
CA GLY A 538 31.75 -13.14 -15.78
C GLY A 538 31.69 -11.63 -16.04
N SER A 539 30.72 -11.21 -16.86
CA SER A 539 30.46 -9.80 -17.18
C SER A 539 29.00 -9.58 -17.58
N PRO A 540 28.36 -8.44 -17.27
CA PRO A 540 26.94 -8.21 -17.57
C PRO A 540 26.60 -8.18 -19.07
N PRO A 541 25.42 -8.67 -19.47
CA PRO A 541 24.49 -9.46 -18.64
C PRO A 541 25.14 -10.80 -18.27
N TYR A 542 25.08 -11.17 -16.98
CA TYR A 542 25.57 -12.48 -16.55
C TYR A 542 24.61 -13.54 -17.08
N THR A 543 25.13 -14.51 -17.85
CA THR A 543 24.33 -15.51 -18.56
C THR A 543 25.11 -16.83 -18.66
N GLY A 544 24.46 -17.96 -18.38
CA GLY A 544 25.07 -19.29 -18.27
C GLY A 544 25.39 -19.68 -16.82
N SER A 545 26.00 -20.86 -16.64
CA SER A 545 26.37 -21.35 -15.29
C SER A 545 27.70 -20.79 -14.78
N PHE A 546 27.72 -20.45 -13.49
CA PHE A 546 28.85 -19.85 -12.79
C PHE A 546 29.00 -20.41 -11.37
N GLN A 547 30.24 -20.58 -10.92
CA GLN A 547 30.48 -20.93 -9.51
C GLN A 547 30.14 -19.73 -8.62
N PRO A 548 29.30 -19.90 -7.57
CA PRO A 548 29.03 -18.88 -6.57
C PRO A 548 30.28 -18.51 -5.74
N LEU A 549 30.17 -17.50 -4.87
CA LEU A 549 31.26 -17.09 -3.97
C LEU A 549 31.55 -18.13 -2.88
N GLU A 550 30.52 -18.85 -2.42
CA GLU A 550 30.58 -19.99 -1.51
C GLU A 550 29.83 -21.18 -2.14
N SER A 551 30.32 -22.42 -1.96
CA SER A 551 29.74 -23.62 -2.57
C SER A 551 28.29 -23.91 -2.15
N LEU A 552 27.50 -24.43 -3.07
CA LEU A 552 26.15 -24.98 -2.83
C LEU A 552 26.23 -26.40 -2.25
N SER A 553 27.30 -27.14 -2.52
CA SER A 553 27.67 -28.41 -1.84
C SER A 553 27.88 -28.29 -0.31
N VAL A 554 27.65 -27.10 0.28
CA VAL A 554 27.44 -26.92 1.72
C VAL A 554 26.11 -27.52 2.20
N PHE A 555 25.09 -27.61 1.32
CA PHE A 555 23.79 -28.20 1.60
C PHE A 555 23.75 -29.74 1.48
N ASP A 556 24.85 -30.38 1.02
CA ASP A 556 24.97 -31.83 0.85
C ASP A 556 24.57 -32.62 2.11
N GLY A 557 23.50 -33.41 2.00
CA GLY A 557 22.97 -34.25 3.07
C GLY A 557 22.08 -33.52 4.08
N GLU A 558 21.71 -32.25 3.85
CA GLU A 558 20.52 -31.66 4.46
C GLU A 558 19.23 -32.28 3.87
N ASP A 559 18.12 -32.15 4.59
CA ASP A 559 16.79 -32.47 4.07
C ASP A 559 16.23 -31.20 3.40
N SER A 560 15.91 -31.27 2.11
CA SER A 560 15.40 -30.13 1.33
C SER A 560 14.02 -29.63 1.76
N ALA A 561 13.29 -30.41 2.57
CA ALA A 561 11.91 -30.15 2.96
C ALA A 561 11.67 -28.76 3.59
N GLY A 562 10.90 -27.91 2.90
CA GLY A 562 10.41 -26.65 3.45
C GLY A 562 10.51 -25.47 2.49
N VAL A 563 10.40 -24.26 3.04
CA VAL A 563 10.54 -23.00 2.29
C VAL A 563 12.00 -22.53 2.39
N TRP A 564 12.63 -22.33 1.24
CA TRP A 564 13.95 -21.71 1.11
C TRP A 564 13.78 -20.20 0.93
N THR A 565 14.79 -19.41 1.30
CA THR A 565 14.73 -17.95 1.11
C THR A 565 15.95 -17.42 0.38
N LEU A 566 15.71 -16.55 -0.60
CA LEU A 566 16.74 -15.80 -1.32
C LEU A 566 16.68 -14.34 -0.85
N SER A 567 17.80 -13.85 -0.33
CA SER A 567 17.98 -12.48 0.13
C SER A 567 18.89 -11.71 -0.83
N VAL A 568 18.39 -10.63 -1.42
CA VAL A 568 19.16 -9.71 -2.29
C VAL A 568 19.23 -8.34 -1.62
N THR A 569 20.42 -7.97 -1.12
CA THR A 569 20.67 -6.66 -0.51
C THR A 569 21.23 -5.69 -1.54
N ASP A 570 20.62 -4.51 -1.70
CA ASP A 570 21.28 -3.33 -2.27
C ASP A 570 21.82 -2.44 -1.14
N SER A 571 23.10 -2.11 -1.23
CA SER A 571 23.85 -1.31 -0.25
C SER A 571 24.16 0.13 -0.69
N VAL A 572 23.71 0.61 -1.87
CA VAL A 572 24.10 1.92 -2.43
C VAL A 572 22.91 2.80 -2.82
N VAL A 573 22.81 3.97 -2.18
CA VAL A 573 21.77 4.98 -2.44
C VAL A 573 21.85 5.55 -3.86
N GLY A 574 20.81 5.31 -4.67
CA GLY A 574 20.49 6.13 -5.84
C GLY A 574 20.04 5.38 -7.10
N ASP A 575 20.11 4.06 -7.08
CA ASP A 575 19.67 3.17 -8.16
C ASP A 575 18.66 2.14 -7.62
N SER A 576 17.99 1.43 -8.53
CA SER A 576 17.06 0.34 -8.21
C SER A 576 16.84 -0.58 -9.41
N GLY A 577 16.08 -1.66 -9.19
CA GLY A 577 15.65 -2.62 -10.19
C GLY A 577 14.80 -3.74 -9.59
N THR A 578 14.86 -4.93 -10.18
CA THR A 578 13.99 -6.07 -9.87
C THR A 578 14.75 -7.40 -9.85
N LEU A 579 14.38 -8.27 -8.92
CA LEU A 579 14.61 -9.71 -9.00
C LEU A 579 13.46 -10.28 -9.84
N ASP A 580 13.75 -10.62 -11.09
CA ASP A 580 12.73 -10.94 -12.10
C ASP A 580 12.28 -12.41 -12.00
N SER A 581 13.23 -13.32 -11.72
CA SER A 581 12.98 -14.75 -11.52
C SER A 581 14.01 -15.38 -10.57
N TRP A 582 13.65 -16.45 -9.88
CA TRP A 582 14.61 -17.43 -9.36
C TRP A 582 13.97 -18.81 -9.17
N SER A 583 14.79 -19.86 -9.15
CA SER A 583 14.37 -21.23 -8.79
C SER A 583 15.54 -22.06 -8.26
N LEU A 584 15.20 -23.19 -7.63
CA LEU A 584 16.14 -24.20 -7.13
C LEU A 584 15.97 -25.51 -7.90
N GLU A 585 17.08 -26.14 -8.31
CA GLU A 585 17.10 -27.45 -8.97
C GLU A 585 17.82 -28.47 -8.09
N PHE A 586 17.08 -29.41 -7.49
CA PHE A 586 17.58 -30.39 -6.52
C PHE A 586 17.89 -31.75 -7.15
N ARG A 587 18.88 -32.46 -6.58
CA ARG A 587 19.22 -33.87 -6.88
C ARG A 587 19.39 -34.65 -5.55
N TYR A 588 19.01 -35.94 -5.51
CA TYR A 588 18.88 -36.73 -4.26
C TYR A 588 19.60 -38.12 -4.23
#